data_AF-H2FTJ3-F1
#
_entry.id   AF-H2FTJ3-F1
#
_cell.length_a   1.000
_cell.length_b   1.000
_cell.length_c   1.000
_cell.angle_alpha   90.00
_cell.angle_beta   90.00
_cell.angle_gamma   90.00
#
_symmetry.space_group_name_H-M   'P 1'
#
loop_
_entity.id
_entity.type
_entity.pdbx_description
1 polymer ?
#
loop_
_entity_poly.entity_id
_entity_poly.type
_entity_poly.pdbx_seq_one_letter_code
_entity_poly.pdbx_strand_id
1 'polypeptide(L)'
;MKTEQSQYLNWQGLEHIKRQSPQQGLEQAAEQFEAMFLQMVLKNMRSATDALRDPDSPFAPGPQQAMMRDWYDGQIAMNMASQGQTGLRELMVSQLGQPLKSAAGAVVSNNETSLAAFSQPLRVAKHG
;
A
#
# COMPACT_ATOMS: atom_id res chain seq x y z
N MET A 1 19.61 -31.93 7.04
CA MET A 1 18.67 -30.86 7.41
C MET A 1 18.61 -29.87 6.26
N LYS A 2 17.53 -29.87 5.47
CA LYS A 2 17.29 -28.83 4.46
C LYS A 2 16.54 -27.71 5.16
N THR A 3 17.16 -26.55 5.24
CA THR A 3 16.59 -25.34 5.82
C THR A 3 15.40 -24.88 4.97
N GLU A 4 14.22 -24.80 5.59
CA GLU A 4 12.99 -24.21 5.04
C GLU A 4 13.08 -22.68 5.00
N GLN A 5 14.13 -22.18 4.34
CA GLN A 5 14.30 -20.78 4.02
C GLN A 5 13.52 -20.52 2.73
N SER A 6 12.21 -20.23 2.81
CA SER A 6 11.37 -19.49 1.82
C SER A 6 9.86 -19.73 2.01
N GLN A 7 9.27 -19.43 3.18
CA GLN A 7 7.81 -19.40 3.32
C GLN A 7 7.19 -18.01 3.07
N TYR A 8 7.99 -17.01 2.71
CA TYR A 8 7.53 -15.60 2.64
C TYR A 8 6.93 -15.16 1.30
N LEU A 9 6.79 -16.06 0.33
CA LEU A 9 6.03 -15.82 -0.91
C LEU A 9 5.26 -17.08 -1.25
N ASN A 10 4.14 -17.30 -0.57
CA ASN A 10 3.25 -18.43 -0.86
C ASN A 10 2.67 -18.30 -2.28
N TRP A 11 3.36 -18.90 -3.26
CA TRP A 11 2.89 -18.97 -4.65
C TRP A 11 1.53 -19.69 -4.76
N GLN A 12 1.23 -20.61 -3.85
CA GLN A 12 -0.06 -21.31 -3.80
C GLN A 12 -1.19 -20.40 -3.30
N GLY A 13 -0.87 -19.42 -2.46
CA GLY A 13 -1.78 -18.35 -2.03
C GLY A 13 -2.11 -17.41 -3.19
N LEU A 14 -1.12 -17.03 -3.99
CA LEU A 14 -1.33 -16.24 -5.22
C LEU A 14 -2.21 -16.98 -6.24
N GLU A 15 -1.99 -18.28 -6.41
CA GLU A 15 -2.84 -19.10 -7.29
C GLU A 15 -4.27 -19.26 -6.75
N HIS A 16 -4.47 -19.27 -5.43
CA HIS A 16 -5.81 -19.22 -4.82
C HIS A 16 -6.49 -17.86 -5.07
N ILE A 17 -5.78 -16.75 -4.83
CA ILE A 17 -6.28 -15.40 -5.07
C ILE A 17 -6.72 -15.22 -6.53
N LYS A 18 -5.96 -15.74 -7.49
CA LYS A 18 -6.28 -15.65 -8.92
C LYS A 18 -7.53 -16.43 -9.33
N ARG A 19 -7.94 -17.43 -8.55
CA ARG A 19 -9.14 -18.24 -8.82
C ARG A 19 -10.41 -17.68 -8.19
N GLN A 20 -10.29 -16.67 -7.33
CA GLN A 20 -11.42 -16.05 -6.64
C GLN A 20 -12.07 -14.96 -7.48
N SER A 21 -13.25 -14.52 -7.06
CA SER A 21 -13.86 -13.31 -7.63
C SER A 21 -12.90 -12.12 -7.47
N PRO A 22 -12.86 -11.16 -8.41
CA PRO A 22 -11.91 -10.04 -8.36
C PRO A 22 -11.94 -9.27 -7.03
N GLN A 23 -13.12 -9.16 -6.41
CA GLN A 23 -13.31 -8.51 -5.11
C GLN A 23 -12.69 -9.33 -3.97
N GLN A 24 -12.99 -10.63 -3.89
CA GLN A 24 -12.41 -11.50 -2.86
C GLN A 24 -10.89 -11.63 -3.01
N GLY A 25 -10.40 -11.74 -4.25
CA GLY A 25 -8.97 -11.77 -4.52
C GLY A 25 -8.27 -10.46 -4.13
N LEU A 26 -8.92 -9.31 -4.35
CA LEU A 26 -8.41 -8.01 -3.92
C LEU A 26 -8.36 -7.90 -2.39
N GLU A 27 -9.40 -8.32 -1.70
CA GLU A 27 -9.43 -8.32 -0.23
C GLU A 27 -8.32 -9.20 0.37
N GLN A 28 -8.12 -10.40 -0.16
CA GLN A 28 -7.05 -11.30 0.30
C GLN A 28 -5.66 -10.73 -0.02
N ALA A 29 -5.46 -10.20 -1.22
CA ALA A 29 -4.19 -9.58 -1.58
C ALA A 29 -3.87 -8.35 -0.71
N ALA A 30 -4.89 -7.55 -0.39
CA ALA A 30 -4.77 -6.38 0.47
C ALA A 30 -4.41 -6.76 1.92
N GLU A 31 -5.03 -7.81 2.48
CA GLU A 31 -4.66 -8.36 3.80
C GLU A 31 -3.20 -8.84 3.83
N GLN A 32 -2.78 -9.60 2.82
CA GLN A 32 -1.39 -10.09 2.73
C GLN A 32 -0.39 -8.94 2.56
N PHE A 33 -0.76 -7.91 1.80
CA PHE A 33 0.06 -6.71 1.65
C PHE A 33 0.20 -5.96 2.98
N GLU A 34 -0.91 -5.77 3.70
CA GLU A 34 -0.91 -5.11 5.01
C GLU A 34 -0.04 -5.87 6.02
N ALA A 35 -0.10 -7.21 6.03
CA ALA A 35 0.77 -8.03 6.87
C ALA A 35 2.26 -7.81 6.54
N MET A 36 2.65 -7.82 5.26
CA MET A 36 4.03 -7.55 4.85
C MET A 36 4.49 -6.13 5.21
N PHE A 37 3.61 -5.15 5.05
CA PHE A 37 3.87 -3.77 5.44
C PHE A 37 4.11 -3.66 6.95
N LEU A 38 3.26 -4.25 7.78
CA LEU A 38 3.41 -4.21 9.24
C LEU A 38 4.67 -4.94 9.70
N GLN A 39 5.01 -6.06 9.08
CA GLN A 39 6.27 -6.75 9.35
C GLN A 39 7.47 -5.82 9.08
N MET A 40 7.43 -5.07 7.98
CA MET A 40 8.49 -4.10 7.64
C MET A 40 8.56 -2.94 8.63
N VAL A 41 7.40 -2.40 9.04
CA VAL A 41 7.32 -1.34 10.06
C VAL A 41 7.92 -1.82 11.38
N LEU A 42 7.47 -2.96 11.90
CA LEU A 42 7.97 -3.53 13.16
C LEU A 42 9.48 -3.79 13.11
N LYS A 43 9.96 -4.37 12.00
CA LYS A 43 11.38 -4.62 11.78
C LYS A 43 12.19 -3.32 11.76
N ASN A 44 11.71 -2.30 11.05
CA ASN A 44 12.39 -1.00 10.97
C ASN A 44 12.42 -0.30 12.32
N MET A 45 11.35 -0.36 13.12
CA MET A 45 11.33 0.18 14.47
C MET A 45 12.37 -0.49 15.38
N ARG A 46 12.52 -1.82 15.28
CA ARG A 46 13.57 -2.52 16.04
C ARG A 46 14.97 -2.24 15.51
N SER A 47 15.15 -2.18 14.21
CA SER A 47 16.43 -1.78 13.59
C SER A 47 16.85 -0.39 14.07
N ALA A 48 15.93 0.56 14.12
CA ALA A 48 16.19 1.90 14.67
C ALA A 48 16.53 1.84 16.17
N THR A 49 15.85 1.01 16.94
CA THR A 49 16.16 0.79 18.37
C THR A 49 17.55 0.18 18.55
N ASP A 50 17.91 -0.80 17.72
CA ASP A 50 19.22 -1.45 17.74
C ASP A 50 20.34 -0.48 17.31
N ALA A 51 20.07 0.42 16.36
CA ALA A 51 21.02 1.46 15.93
C ALA A 51 21.30 2.52 17.01
N LEU A 52 20.36 2.73 17.93
CA LEU A 52 20.51 3.64 19.08
C LEU A 52 21.18 2.95 20.28
N ARG A 53 21.37 1.63 20.25
CA ARG A 53 22.02 0.90 21.35
C ARG A 53 23.54 1.09 21.31
N ASP A 54 24.13 1.10 22.50
CA ASP A 54 25.58 1.06 22.67
C ASP A 54 26.14 -0.26 22.08
N PRO A 55 27.10 -0.20 21.14
CA PRO A 55 27.74 -1.38 20.55
C PRO A 55 28.41 -2.30 21.58
N ASP A 56 28.88 -1.75 22.70
CA ASP A 56 29.56 -2.49 23.76
C ASP A 56 28.59 -3.02 24.83
N SER A 57 27.27 -2.86 24.62
CA SER A 57 26.25 -3.31 25.57
C SER A 57 26.16 -4.85 25.61
N PRO A 58 26.31 -5.49 26.79
CA PRO A 58 26.17 -6.95 26.94
C PRO A 58 24.74 -7.45 26.69
N PHE A 59 23.78 -6.54 26.47
CA PHE A 59 22.38 -6.85 26.19
C PHE A 59 22.04 -6.88 24.69
N ALA A 60 23.04 -6.82 23.80
CA ALA A 60 22.80 -6.82 22.36
C ALA A 60 22.25 -8.19 21.93
N PRO A 61 21.15 -8.23 21.17
CA PRO A 61 20.58 -9.50 20.75
C PRO A 61 21.57 -10.25 19.85
N GLY A 62 21.88 -11.49 20.21
CA GLY A 62 22.67 -12.37 19.35
C GLY A 62 21.90 -12.76 18.08
N PRO A 63 22.57 -13.33 17.06
CA PRO A 63 21.94 -13.67 15.77
C PRO A 63 20.69 -14.56 15.90
N GLN A 64 20.70 -15.49 16.86
CA GLN A 64 19.60 -16.41 17.09
C GLN A 64 18.41 -15.74 17.79
N GLN A 65 18.67 -14.76 18.67
CA GLN A 65 17.64 -13.96 19.32
C GLN A 65 17.00 -13.00 18.31
N ALA A 66 17.81 -12.40 17.43
CA ALA A 66 17.32 -11.56 16.33
C ALA A 66 16.40 -12.36 15.39
N MET A 67 16.78 -13.59 15.02
CA MET A 67 15.94 -14.46 14.20
C MET A 67 14.61 -14.83 14.89
N MET A 68 14.64 -15.18 16.17
CA MET A 68 13.43 -15.49 16.95
C MET A 68 12.49 -14.28 17.01
N ARG A 69 13.06 -13.09 17.19
CA ARG A 69 12.35 -11.82 17.21
C ARG A 69 11.71 -11.53 15.85
N ASP A 70 12.45 -11.69 14.77
CA ASP A 70 11.92 -11.52 13.40
C ASP A 70 10.74 -12.46 13.11
N TRP A 71 10.79 -13.70 13.59
CA TRP A 71 9.68 -14.64 13.44
C TRP A 71 8.45 -14.23 14.25
N TYR A 72 8.66 -13.81 15.51
CA TYR A 72 7.60 -13.31 16.37
C TYR A 72 6.90 -12.09 15.77
N ASP A 73 7.67 -11.19 15.16
CA ASP A 73 7.16 -10.01 14.48
C ASP A 73 6.29 -10.36 13.27
N GLY A 74 6.70 -11.39 12.52
CA GLY A 74 5.89 -11.94 11.44
C GLY A 74 4.53 -12.42 11.96
N GLN A 75 4.49 -13.10 13.10
CA GLN A 75 3.22 -13.55 13.70
C GLN A 75 2.34 -12.39 14.17
N ILE A 76 2.93 -11.37 14.81
CA ILE A 76 2.19 -10.17 15.21
C ILE A 76 1.63 -9.45 13.97
N ALA A 77 2.46 -9.26 12.95
CA ALA A 77 2.05 -8.57 11.72
C ALA A 77 0.89 -9.28 11.02
N MET A 78 0.95 -10.61 10.89
CA MET A 78 -0.14 -11.43 10.36
C MET A 78 -1.40 -11.30 11.21
N ASN A 79 -1.26 -11.36 12.54
CA ASN A 79 -2.40 -11.27 13.45
C ASN A 79 -3.08 -9.89 13.40
N MET A 80 -2.31 -8.80 13.32
CA MET A 80 -2.83 -7.44 13.19
C MET A 80 -3.54 -7.21 11.84
N ALA A 81 -2.93 -7.67 10.74
CA ALA A 81 -3.53 -7.57 9.40
C ALA A 81 -4.83 -8.38 9.29
N SER A 82 -4.86 -9.60 9.85
CA SER A 82 -6.06 -10.44 9.86
C SER A 82 -7.23 -9.81 10.65
N GLN A 83 -6.92 -8.98 11.64
CA GLN A 83 -7.92 -8.26 12.42
C GLN A 83 -8.35 -6.92 11.80
N GLY A 84 -7.71 -6.46 10.71
CA GLY A 84 -8.02 -5.19 10.05
C GLY A 84 -7.79 -3.96 10.93
N GLN A 85 -6.85 -4.02 11.89
CA GLN A 85 -6.69 -2.93 12.87
C GLN A 85 -6.03 -1.67 12.29
N THR A 86 -5.39 -1.76 11.12
CA THR A 86 -4.54 -0.70 10.58
C THR A 86 -5.18 0.09 9.44
N GLY A 87 -6.32 -0.37 8.90
CA GLY A 87 -7.13 0.38 7.94
C GLY A 87 -6.56 0.43 6.51
N LEU A 88 -5.40 -0.17 6.26
CA LEU A 88 -4.73 -0.12 4.97
C LEU A 88 -5.37 -1.09 3.98
N ARG A 89 -5.80 -2.26 4.47
CA ARG A 89 -6.57 -3.22 3.67
C ARG A 89 -7.83 -2.57 3.10
N GLU A 90 -8.61 -1.91 3.95
CA GLU A 90 -9.87 -1.26 3.60
C GLU A 90 -9.64 -0.15 2.59
N LEU A 91 -8.57 0.63 2.76
CA LEU A 91 -8.17 1.66 1.81
C LEU A 91 -7.76 1.05 0.45
N MET A 92 -7.02 -0.05 0.45
CA MET A 92 -6.64 -0.73 -0.80
C MET A 92 -7.88 -1.27 -1.53
N VAL A 93 -8.80 -1.89 -0.80
CA VAL A 93 -10.06 -2.39 -1.35
C VAL A 93 -10.93 -1.24 -1.87
N SER A 94 -11.00 -0.11 -1.16
CA SER A 94 -11.79 1.05 -1.61
C SER A 94 -11.21 1.70 -2.87
N GLN A 95 -9.88 1.82 -2.95
CA GLN A 95 -9.21 2.48 -4.07
C GLN A 95 -9.11 1.61 -5.32
N LEU A 96 -8.92 0.30 -5.16
CA LEU A 96 -8.74 -0.63 -6.28
C LEU A 96 -10.02 -1.40 -6.64
N GLY A 97 -10.96 -1.52 -5.71
CA GLY A 97 -12.23 -2.22 -5.90
C GLY A 97 -13.30 -1.36 -6.56
N GLN A 98 -13.18 -0.03 -6.48
CA GLN A 98 -13.93 0.83 -7.39
C GLN A 98 -13.29 0.77 -8.77
N PRO A 99 -14.09 0.67 -9.86
CA PRO A 99 -13.54 0.89 -11.19
C PRO A 99 -12.87 2.25 -11.15
N LEU A 100 -11.54 2.28 -11.35
CA LEU A 100 -10.75 3.51 -11.43
C LEU A 100 -11.58 4.46 -12.29
N LYS A 101 -12.17 5.47 -11.66
CA LYS A 101 -13.06 6.39 -12.33
C LYS A 101 -12.20 6.98 -13.42
N SER A 102 -12.40 6.50 -14.65
CA SER A 102 -11.46 6.74 -15.71
C SER A 102 -11.33 8.24 -15.82
N ALA A 103 -10.11 8.75 -15.63
CA ALA A 103 -9.79 10.14 -15.91
C ALA A 103 -9.92 10.46 -17.41
N ALA A 104 -10.57 9.60 -18.21
CA ALA A 104 -11.15 9.90 -19.52
C ALA A 104 -12.30 10.93 -19.49
N GLY A 105 -12.43 11.71 -18.41
CA GLY A 105 -13.19 12.96 -18.38
C GLY A 105 -12.46 14.14 -17.72
N ALA A 106 -11.19 13.96 -17.27
CA ALA A 106 -10.44 14.99 -16.56
C ALA A 106 -9.19 15.50 -17.32
N VAL A 107 -8.76 14.82 -18.39
CA VAL A 107 -7.95 15.45 -19.43
C VAL A 107 -8.92 16.15 -20.38
N VAL A 108 -9.23 17.39 -20.04
CA VAL A 108 -9.41 18.51 -20.97
C VAL A 108 -9.64 18.09 -22.44
N SER A 109 -10.90 17.96 -22.83
CA SER A 109 -11.30 18.02 -24.23
C SER A 109 -11.49 19.50 -24.60
N ASN A 110 -10.42 20.29 -24.60
CA ASN A 110 -10.42 21.69 -25.06
C ASN A 110 -10.28 21.76 -26.59
N ASN A 111 -11.09 21.01 -27.33
CA ASN A 111 -11.35 21.36 -28.72
C ASN A 111 -12.73 22.02 -28.73
N GLU A 112 -12.81 23.28 -29.18
CA GLU A 112 -14.05 24.08 -29.33
C GLU A 112 -14.40 25.09 -28.20
N THR A 113 -13.44 25.66 -27.44
CA THR A 113 -13.71 27.01 -26.89
C THR A 113 -13.38 28.03 -27.95
N SER A 114 -14.43 28.50 -28.60
CA SER A 114 -14.45 29.39 -29.76
C SER A 114 -13.44 30.54 -29.67
N LEU A 115 -12.46 30.54 -30.58
CA LEU A 115 -11.62 31.70 -30.95
C LEU A 115 -12.45 32.94 -31.34
N ALA A 116 -13.77 32.79 -31.55
CA ALA A 116 -14.72 33.85 -31.85
C ALA A 116 -14.95 34.84 -30.69
N ALA A 117 -14.61 34.48 -29.45
CA ALA A 117 -14.74 35.38 -28.30
C ALA A 117 -13.74 36.55 -28.36
N PHE A 118 -12.60 36.38 -29.05
CA PHE A 118 -11.52 37.37 -29.09
C PHE A 118 -11.59 38.32 -30.30
N SER A 119 -12.59 38.17 -31.17
CA SER A 119 -12.70 38.94 -32.42
C SER A 119 -13.80 40.01 -32.40
N GLN A 120 -14.51 40.20 -31.27
CA GLN A 120 -15.59 41.20 -31.23
C GLN A 120 -15.02 42.60 -30.93
N PRO A 121 -15.17 43.59 -31.85
CA PRO A 121 -14.79 44.95 -31.55
C PRO A 121 -15.72 45.53 -30.48
N LEU A 122 -15.15 46.23 -29.51
CA LEU A 122 -15.85 46.90 -28.42
C LEU A 122 -16.90 47.85 -29.01
N ARG A 123 -18.19 47.47 -28.95
CA ARG A 123 -19.30 48.38 -29.21
C ARG A 123 -19.38 49.37 -28.06
N VAL A 124 -18.83 50.56 -28.27
CA VAL A 124 -19.08 51.70 -27.38
C VAL A 124 -20.56 52.09 -27.55
N ALA A 125 -21.36 51.81 -26.53
CA ALA A 125 -22.74 52.28 -26.50
C ALA A 125 -22.73 53.78 -26.22
N LYS A 126 -23.00 54.58 -27.26
CA LYS A 126 -23.33 56.01 -27.13
C LYS A 126 -24.75 56.10 -26.59
N HIS A 127 -24.95 56.64 -25.39
CA HIS A 127 -26.24 57.14 -24.94
C HIS A 127 -26.08 58.21 -23.85
N GLY A 128 -26.78 59.34 -24.05
CA GLY A 128 -27.10 60.34 -23.03
C GLY A 128 -26.21 61.56 -23.03
#